data_AF-X1FR76-F1
#
_entry.id   AF-X1FR76-F1
#
_cell.length_a   1.000
_cell.length_b   1.000
_cell.length_c   1.000
_cell.angle_alpha   90.00
_cell.angle_beta   90.00
_cell.angle_gamma   90.00
#
_symmetry.space_group_name_H-M   'P 1'
#
loop_
_entity.id
_entity.type
_entity.pdbx_description
1 polymer ?
#
loop_
_entity_poly.entity_id
_entity_poly.type
_entity_poly.pdbx_seq_one_letter_code
_entity_poly.pdbx_strand_id
1 'polypeptide(L)'
;SRNMGFVYEPIEEKEENKETSPSEDVKERGQHKQRTLEWNTPLYPETKLWREGDILEGEVTRIDSVTIKGRDAPFCHLKTEDKEYTVWLGEVLYDYFRKENIDVGDYIGIKYLGMIKGERGFEYRNFEVR
;
A
#
# COMPACT_ATOMS: atom_id res chain seq x y z
N SER A 1 52.25 -8.91 17.19
CA SER A 1 51.91 -8.34 18.50
C SER A 1 51.53 -6.87 18.34
N ARG A 2 50.44 -6.48 19.01
CA ARG A 2 49.80 -5.15 18.99
C ARG A 2 50.72 -4.06 19.55
N ASN A 3 50.62 -2.84 19.01
CA ASN A 3 50.11 -1.69 19.76
C ASN A 3 50.14 -0.41 18.89
N MET A 4 48.94 0.02 18.46
CA MET A 4 48.67 1.42 18.16
C MET A 4 48.36 2.10 19.49
N GLY A 5 49.24 3.00 19.93
CA GLY A 5 48.94 3.94 21.02
C GLY A 5 48.41 5.22 20.41
N PHE A 6 47.14 5.52 20.64
CA PHE A 6 46.63 6.88 20.50
C PHE A 6 46.09 7.33 21.85
N VAL A 7 46.66 8.45 22.28
CA VAL A 7 46.48 9.17 23.53
C VAL A 7 45.13 9.88 23.48
N TYR A 8 44.31 9.72 24.51
CA TYR A 8 43.11 10.55 24.69
C TYR A 8 43.46 11.71 25.63
N GLU A 9 43.18 12.94 25.19
CA GLU A 9 43.16 14.12 26.05
C GLU A 9 41.80 14.23 26.76
N PRO A 10 41.76 14.70 28.02
CA PRO A 10 40.51 14.88 28.76
C PRO A 10 39.89 16.25 28.45
N ILE A 11 38.56 16.27 28.27
CA ILE A 11 37.79 17.53 28.26
C ILE A 11 37.14 17.66 29.64
N GLU A 12 37.61 18.63 30.42
CA GLU A 12 36.92 19.17 31.59
C GLU A 12 35.91 20.24 31.16
N GLU A 13 34.74 20.25 31.80
CA GLU A 13 34.10 21.37 32.53
C GLU A 13 32.57 21.15 32.62
N LYS A 14 32.08 20.84 33.84
CA LYS A 14 31.37 21.72 34.81
C LYS A 14 29.91 21.98 34.42
N GLU A 15 28.95 21.38 35.16
CA GLU A 15 28.18 22.01 36.27
C GLU A 15 27.41 23.26 35.80
N GLU A 16 26.09 23.41 35.99
CA GLU A 16 25.44 23.43 37.29
C GLU A 16 23.90 23.42 37.16
N ASN A 17 23.29 22.74 38.12
CA ASN A 17 21.92 22.78 38.64
C ASN A 17 21.10 24.08 38.52
N LYS A 18 19.76 23.94 38.42
CA LYS A 18 18.88 24.35 39.53
C LYS A 18 17.46 23.77 39.44
N GLU A 19 17.07 23.25 40.59
CA GLU A 19 15.81 22.62 40.97
C GLU A 19 14.63 23.60 40.99
N THR A 20 13.42 23.07 40.82
CA THR A 20 12.30 23.29 41.77
C THR A 20 11.31 22.12 41.67
N SER A 21 11.25 21.30 42.72
CA SER A 21 10.06 20.54 43.17
C SER A 21 9.15 21.48 44.01
N PRO A 22 7.92 21.15 44.49
CA PRO A 22 7.36 19.80 44.69
C PRO A 22 5.82 19.62 44.50
N SER A 23 5.42 18.35 44.66
CA SER A 23 4.18 17.82 45.30
C SER A 23 2.80 18.09 44.68
N GLU A 24 2.05 17.01 44.37
CA GLU A 24 1.02 16.44 45.25
C GLU A 24 0.30 15.24 44.58
N ASP A 25 0.11 14.18 45.35
CA ASP A 25 -0.74 13.01 45.11
C ASP A 25 -2.19 13.38 44.77
N VAL A 26 -2.76 12.88 43.66
CA VAL A 26 -4.16 12.40 43.64
C VAL A 26 -4.30 11.26 42.62
N LYS A 27 -4.78 10.12 43.14
CA LYS A 27 -5.26 8.95 42.40
C LYS A 27 -6.30 9.34 41.35
N GLU A 28 -6.16 8.83 40.13
CA GLU A 28 -7.35 8.41 39.38
C GLU A 28 -6.99 7.26 38.45
N ARG A 29 -7.73 6.15 38.60
CA ARG A 29 -7.74 5.02 37.69
C ARG A 29 -8.33 5.48 36.35
N GLY A 30 -7.54 6.18 35.56
CA GLY A 30 -7.84 6.50 34.18
C GLY A 30 -7.52 5.29 33.31
N GLN A 31 -8.58 4.72 32.75
CA GLN A 31 -8.63 3.70 31.70
C GLN A 31 -7.31 3.55 30.91
N HIS A 32 -6.89 2.31 30.67
CA HIS A 32 -5.95 1.97 29.60
C HIS A 32 -6.41 2.68 28.32
N LYS A 33 -5.86 3.86 28.03
CA LYS A 33 -6.09 4.56 26.78
C LYS A 33 -5.35 3.72 25.77
N GLN A 34 -6.09 2.83 25.11
CA GLN A 34 -5.62 2.16 23.90
C GLN A 34 -4.99 3.26 23.04
N ARG A 35 -3.70 3.13 22.77
CA ARG A 35 -3.04 4.00 21.80
C ARG A 35 -3.69 3.69 20.46
N THR A 36 -4.63 4.52 20.04
CA THR A 36 -5.29 4.47 18.74
C THR A 36 -4.20 4.59 17.66
N LEU A 37 -4.14 3.64 16.74
CA LEU A 37 -3.30 3.73 15.55
C LEU A 37 -3.62 5.04 14.83
N GLU A 38 -2.64 5.92 14.64
CA GLU A 38 -2.83 7.10 13.79
C GLU A 38 -2.78 6.66 12.32
N TRP A 39 -3.94 6.72 11.70
CA TRP A 39 -4.26 6.32 10.32
C TRP A 39 -3.65 7.27 9.27
N ASN A 40 -2.34 7.48 9.27
CA ASN A 40 -1.64 8.05 8.09
C ASN A 40 -1.51 6.98 6.98
N THR A 41 -2.59 6.25 6.72
CA THR A 41 -2.68 5.31 5.62
C THR A 41 -2.95 6.14 4.36
N PRO A 42 -2.18 5.98 3.28
CA PRO A 42 -2.60 6.50 1.98
C PRO A 42 -4.05 6.06 1.76
N LEU A 43 -4.95 6.99 1.46
CA LEU A 43 -6.30 6.67 1.02
C LEU A 43 -6.15 5.89 -0.29
N TYR A 44 -6.03 4.57 -0.20
CA TYR A 44 -6.06 3.71 -1.37
C TYR A 44 -7.48 3.74 -1.92
N PRO A 45 -7.67 4.02 -3.23
CA PRO A 45 -8.97 3.93 -3.84
C PRO A 45 -9.59 2.56 -3.60
N GLU A 46 -10.92 2.50 -3.55
CA GLU A 46 -11.63 1.27 -3.27
C GLU A 46 -11.23 0.18 -4.25
N THR A 47 -10.91 -1.02 -3.76
CA THR A 47 -10.59 -2.14 -4.64
C THR A 47 -11.84 -2.60 -5.37
N LYS A 48 -11.78 -2.71 -6.71
CA LYS A 48 -12.91 -3.26 -7.48
C LYS A 48 -13.10 -4.75 -7.15
N LEU A 49 -14.22 -5.06 -6.51
CA LEU A 49 -14.74 -6.41 -6.36
C LEU A 49 -15.59 -6.75 -7.59
N TRP A 50 -15.27 -7.85 -8.25
CA TRP A 50 -15.88 -8.25 -9.52
C TRP A 50 -17.04 -9.22 -9.32
N ARG A 51 -18.14 -8.97 -10.01
CA ARG A 51 -19.26 -9.91 -10.20
C ARG A 51 -19.43 -10.18 -11.69
N GLU A 52 -19.80 -11.41 -12.05
CA GLU A 52 -19.96 -11.79 -13.45
C GLU A 52 -20.89 -10.81 -14.19
N GLY A 53 -20.44 -10.31 -15.33
CA GLY A 53 -21.13 -9.29 -16.11
C GLY A 53 -20.80 -7.84 -15.72
N ASP A 54 -20.06 -7.60 -14.63
CA ASP A 54 -19.60 -6.26 -14.27
C ASP A 54 -18.76 -5.64 -15.39
N ILE A 55 -19.01 -4.37 -15.66
CA ILE A 55 -18.23 -3.52 -16.56
C ILE A 55 -17.72 -2.35 -15.73
N LEU A 56 -16.44 -2.01 -15.91
CA LEU A 56 -15.80 -0.85 -15.32
C LEU A 56 -15.11 -0.07 -16.42
N GLU A 57 -15.56 1.16 -16.66
CA GLU A 57 -15.02 2.06 -17.68
C GLU A 57 -14.42 3.30 -17.02
N GLY A 58 -13.26 3.74 -17.49
CA GLY A 58 -12.61 4.92 -16.94
C GLY A 58 -11.23 5.18 -17.51
N GLU A 59 -10.64 6.28 -17.04
CA GLU A 59 -9.27 6.68 -17.39
C GLU A 59 -8.26 6.00 -16.45
N VAL A 60 -7.18 5.46 -17.01
CA VAL A 60 -6.08 4.90 -16.24
C VAL A 60 -5.26 6.04 -15.65
N THR A 61 -5.30 6.21 -14.33
CA THR A 61 -4.60 7.30 -13.63
C THR A 61 -3.25 6.88 -13.05
N ARG A 62 -3.04 5.57 -12.85
CA ARG A 62 -1.80 5.00 -12.33
C ARG A 62 -1.65 3.54 -12.75
N ILE A 63 -0.45 3.12 -13.06
CA ILE A 63 -0.06 1.70 -13.18
C ILE A 63 1.19 1.51 -12.33
N ASP A 64 1.19 0.53 -11.42
CA ASP A 64 2.30 0.27 -10.51
C ASP A 64 2.27 -1.18 -9.99
N SER A 65 3.20 -1.56 -9.12
CA SER A 65 3.25 -2.87 -8.48
C SER A 65 3.63 -2.76 -7.01
N VAL A 66 3.04 -3.62 -6.18
CA VAL A 66 3.45 -3.78 -4.78
C VAL A 66 3.82 -5.23 -4.50
N THR A 67 4.80 -5.44 -3.63
CA THR A 67 5.18 -6.79 -3.20
C THR A 67 4.29 -7.24 -2.04
N ILE A 68 3.47 -8.27 -2.26
CA ILE A 68 2.60 -8.89 -1.26
C ILE A 68 3.07 -10.32 -1.01
N LYS A 69 3.43 -10.64 0.24
CA LYS A 69 3.93 -11.97 0.64
C LYS A 69 5.09 -12.47 -0.26
N GLY A 70 5.98 -11.57 -0.66
CA GLY A 70 7.13 -11.88 -1.50
C GLY A 70 6.82 -12.09 -2.98
N ARG A 71 5.61 -11.74 -3.44
CA ARG A 71 5.22 -11.76 -4.86
C ARG A 71 4.82 -10.37 -5.31
N ASP A 72 5.23 -10.00 -6.52
CA ASP A 72 4.81 -8.74 -7.12
C ASP A 72 3.36 -8.85 -7.58
N ALA A 73 2.57 -7.87 -7.17
CA ALA A 73 1.15 -7.74 -7.47
C ALA A 73 0.94 -6.42 -8.22
N PRO A 74 0.90 -6.45 -9.56
CA PRO A 74 0.64 -5.26 -10.34
C PRO A 74 -0.81 -4.82 -10.16
N PHE A 75 -1.02 -3.50 -10.19
CA PHE A 75 -2.33 -2.89 -10.10
C PHE A 75 -2.38 -1.63 -10.97
N CYS A 76 -3.59 -1.21 -11.33
CA CYS A 76 -3.84 0.12 -11.83
C CYS A 76 -4.89 0.83 -10.99
N HIS A 77 -4.88 2.16 -11.05
CA HIS A 77 -6.02 2.97 -10.65
C HIS A 77 -6.81 3.35 -11.89
N LEU A 78 -8.12 3.17 -11.81
CA LEU A 78 -9.04 3.51 -12.88
C LEU A 78 -10.05 4.52 -12.35
N LYS A 79 -10.07 5.72 -12.93
CA LYS A 79 -10.97 6.80 -12.59
C LYS A 79 -12.22 6.73 -13.47
N THR A 80 -13.34 6.38 -12.86
CA THR A 80 -14.66 6.40 -13.51
C THR A 80 -15.33 7.76 -13.30
N GLU A 81 -16.55 7.92 -13.81
CA GLU A 81 -17.36 9.13 -13.58
C GLU A 81 -17.67 9.35 -12.08
N ASP A 82 -17.89 8.27 -11.34
CA ASP A 82 -18.31 8.33 -9.93
C ASP A 82 -17.12 8.44 -8.97
N LYS A 83 -16.08 7.63 -9.20
CA LYS A 83 -14.94 7.50 -8.28
C LYS A 83 -13.74 6.80 -8.93
N GLU A 84 -12.65 6.76 -8.18
CA GLU A 84 -11.46 6.00 -8.54
C GLU A 84 -11.48 4.62 -7.88
N TYR A 85 -11.04 3.61 -8.64
CA TYR A 85 -10.93 2.23 -8.17
C TYR A 85 -9.50 1.71 -8.31
N THR A 86 -9.10 0.89 -7.36
CA THR A 86 -7.90 0.04 -7.50
C THR A 86 -8.30 -1.26 -8.20
N VAL A 87 -7.68 -1.54 -9.35
CA VAL A 87 -7.85 -2.78 -10.11
C VAL A 87 -6.56 -3.59 -10.03
N TRP A 88 -6.63 -4.74 -9.37
CA TRP A 88 -5.51 -5.69 -9.32
C TRP A 88 -5.38 -6.41 -10.67
N LEU A 89 -4.25 -6.20 -11.33
CA LEU A 89 -3.93 -6.77 -12.63
C LEU A 89 -3.42 -8.20 -12.42
N GLY A 90 -4.35 -9.13 -12.22
CA GLY A 90 -4.01 -10.55 -12.30
C GLY A 90 -3.39 -10.88 -13.65
N GLU A 91 -2.69 -12.02 -13.74
CA GLU A 91 -1.92 -12.43 -14.92
C GLU A 91 -2.62 -12.16 -16.27
N VAL A 92 -3.89 -12.57 -16.40
CA VAL A 92 -4.71 -12.35 -17.60
C VAL A 92 -4.90 -10.86 -17.93
N LEU A 93 -5.32 -10.05 -16.95
CA LEU A 93 -5.56 -8.62 -17.14
C LEU A 93 -4.25 -7.87 -17.44
N TYR A 94 -3.18 -8.25 -16.75
CA TYR A 94 -1.87 -7.64 -16.95
C TYR A 94 -1.32 -7.94 -18.36
N ASP A 95 -1.56 -9.14 -18.88
CA ASP A 95 -1.23 -9.49 -20.25
C ASP A 95 -2.01 -8.66 -21.27
N TYR A 96 -3.30 -8.36 -21.02
CA TYR A 96 -4.06 -7.44 -21.88
C TYR A 96 -3.45 -6.04 -21.90
N PHE A 97 -3.12 -5.49 -20.73
CA PHE A 97 -2.46 -4.18 -20.63
C PHE A 97 -1.17 -4.11 -21.45
N ARG A 98 -0.36 -5.17 -21.40
CA ARG A 98 0.87 -5.25 -22.20
C ARG A 98 0.63 -5.42 -23.70
N LYS A 99 -0.34 -6.26 -24.10
CA LYS A 99 -0.63 -6.53 -25.51
C LYS A 99 -1.20 -5.31 -26.22
N GLU A 100 -2.12 -4.61 -25.57
CA GLU A 100 -2.79 -3.43 -26.10
C GLU A 100 -1.98 -2.13 -25.85
N ASN A 101 -0.83 -2.22 -25.17
CA ASN A 101 0.01 -1.08 -24.77
C ASN A 101 -0.75 0.00 -24.00
N ILE A 102 -1.61 -0.42 -23.06
CA ILE A 102 -2.39 0.49 -22.20
C ILE A 102 -1.44 1.20 -21.24
N ASP A 103 -1.49 2.53 -21.22
CA ASP A 103 -0.69 3.40 -20.36
C ASP A 103 -1.56 4.40 -19.57
N VAL A 104 -0.93 5.17 -18.69
CA VAL A 104 -1.58 6.24 -17.93
C VAL A 104 -2.09 7.32 -18.89
N GLY A 105 -3.36 7.69 -18.72
CA GLY A 105 -4.10 8.63 -19.58
C GLY A 105 -5.02 7.94 -20.58
N ASP A 106 -4.90 6.63 -20.79
CA ASP A 106 -5.81 5.90 -21.66
C ASP A 106 -7.18 5.70 -21.02
N TYR A 107 -8.23 5.80 -21.83
CA TYR A 107 -9.59 5.47 -21.42
C TYR A 107 -9.92 4.05 -21.87
N ILE A 108 -10.23 3.17 -20.90
CA ILE A 108 -10.44 1.74 -21.15
C ILE A 108 -11.74 1.25 -20.51
N GLY A 109 -12.29 0.17 -21.06
CA GLY A 109 -13.37 -0.61 -20.49
C GLY A 109 -12.93 -2.02 -20.13
N ILE A 110 -13.12 -2.42 -18.87
CA ILE A 110 -12.84 -3.76 -18.37
C ILE A 110 -14.16 -4.46 -18.05
N LYS A 111 -14.45 -5.55 -18.76
CA LYS A 111 -15.61 -6.40 -18.51
C LYS A 111 -15.19 -7.73 -17.89
N TYR A 112 -15.80 -8.11 -16.77
CA TYR A 112 -15.56 -9.41 -16.14
C TYR A 112 -16.53 -10.47 -16.69
N LEU A 113 -15.97 -11.51 -17.29
CA LEU A 113 -16.70 -12.58 -17.97
C LEU A 113 -16.90 -13.84 -17.11
N GLY A 114 -16.57 -13.77 -15.81
CA GLY A 114 -16.65 -14.90 -14.90
C GLY A 114 -15.35 -15.71 -14.82
N MET A 115 -15.43 -16.87 -14.17
CA MET A 115 -14.31 -17.80 -14.03
C MET A 115 -14.28 -18.76 -15.21
N ILE A 116 -13.09 -19.04 -15.75
CA ILE A 116 -12.87 -20.09 -16.75
C ILE A 116 -11.92 -21.14 -16.20
N LYS A 117 -12.20 -22.40 -16.54
CA LYS A 117 -11.34 -23.54 -16.22
C LYS A 117 -10.30 -23.73 -17.33
N GLY A 118 -9.02 -23.62 -16.96
CA GLY A 118 -7.90 -23.93 -17.83
C GLY A 118 -7.69 -25.43 -18.00
N GLU A 119 -6.84 -25.80 -18.97
CA GLU A 119 -6.61 -27.19 -19.39
C GLU A 119 -6.15 -28.13 -18.27
N ARG A 120 -5.42 -27.59 -17.29
CA ARG A 120 -4.91 -28.35 -16.13
C ARG A 120 -5.82 -28.29 -14.90
N GLY A 121 -7.06 -27.82 -15.07
CA GLY A 121 -8.05 -27.73 -14.00
C GLY A 121 -7.94 -26.50 -13.10
N PHE A 122 -6.99 -25.60 -13.35
CA PHE A 122 -6.92 -24.32 -12.66
C PHE A 122 -8.04 -23.40 -13.12
N GLU A 123 -8.67 -22.68 -12.20
CA GLU A 123 -9.67 -21.67 -12.55
C GLU A 123 -9.04 -20.28 -12.46
N TYR A 124 -9.34 -19.43 -13.44
CA TYR A 124 -8.88 -18.05 -13.46
C TYR A 124 -10.00 -17.11 -13.87
N ARG A 125 -9.87 -15.85 -13.44
CA ARG A 125 -10.80 -14.78 -13.79
C ARG A 125 -10.60 -14.40 -15.26
N ASN A 126 -11.67 -14.43 -16.04
CA ASN A 126 -11.65 -14.05 -17.44
C ASN A 126 -12.17 -12.62 -17.63
N PHE A 127 -11.48 -11.86 -18.48
CA PHE A 127 -11.80 -10.46 -18.72
C PHE A 127 -11.77 -10.16 -20.21
N GLU A 128 -12.50 -9.14 -20.60
CA GLU A 128 -12.40 -8.47 -21.88
C GLU A 128 -12.01 -7.02 -21.64
N VAL A 129 -11.04 -6.50 -22.39
CA VAL A 129 -10.55 -5.12 -22.30
C VAL A 129 -10.72 -4.46 -23.67
N ARG A 130 -11.22 -3.21 -23.69
CA ARG A 130 -11.45 -2.41 -24.89
C ARG A 130 -11.09 -0.96 -24.67
#